data_AF-A0A5B7CCG3-F1
#
_entry.id   AF-A0A5B7CCG3-F1
#
_cell.length_a   1.000
_cell.length_b   1.000
_cell.length_c   1.000
_cell.angle_alpha   90.00
_cell.angle_beta   90.00
_cell.angle_gamma   90.00
#
_symmetry.space_group_name_H-M   'P 1'
#
loop_
_entity.id
_entity.type
_entity.pdbx_description
1 polymer ?
#
loop_
_entity_poly.entity_id
_entity_poly.type
_entity_poly.pdbx_seq_one_letter_code
_entity_poly.pdbx_strand_id
1 'polypeptide(L)'
;MVHDRGGGGSRDDGGGGCSQKQKHSVKKGPWTVAEDAILMEYVKKHGEGNWNAVQKNYGLSRCGKSCRLRWANHLRPNLKKSSFSPQEENLIIHLHSKHGNKWARMAS
;
A
#
# COMPACT_ATOMS: atom_id res chain seq x y z
N MET A 1 -42.53 7.63 10.38
CA MET A 1 -42.51 6.76 11.57
C MET A 1 -42.70 5.32 11.13
N VAL A 2 -41.60 4.59 10.93
CA VAL A 2 -41.58 3.13 11.10
C VAL A 2 -40.30 2.81 11.87
N HIS A 3 -40.47 2.01 12.90
CA HIS A 3 -39.49 1.76 13.96
C HIS A 3 -38.42 0.74 13.55
N ASP A 4 -37.29 0.94 14.21
CA ASP A 4 -36.09 0.12 14.38
C ASP A 4 -36.34 -1.38 14.62
N ARG A 5 -35.45 -2.23 14.08
CA ARG A 5 -34.91 -3.42 14.77
C ARG A 5 -33.61 -3.87 14.11
N GLY A 6 -32.55 -3.86 14.91
CA GLY A 6 -31.17 -4.08 14.50
C GLY A 6 -30.72 -5.52 14.26
N GLY A 7 -29.44 -5.62 13.94
CA GLY A 7 -28.66 -6.85 13.81
C GLY A 7 -27.18 -6.51 13.75
N GLY A 8 -26.47 -6.77 14.85
CA GLY A 8 -25.05 -6.50 15.00
C GLY A 8 -24.16 -7.33 14.06
N GLY A 9 -22.98 -6.79 13.79
CA GLY A 9 -21.89 -7.47 13.12
C GLY A 9 -20.61 -6.70 13.37
N SER A 10 -19.88 -7.11 14.43
CA SER A 10 -18.47 -6.76 14.62
C SER A 10 -17.71 -7.11 13.34
N ARG A 11 -17.04 -6.11 12.75
CA ARG A 11 -15.93 -6.35 11.83
C ARG A 11 -14.79 -5.46 12.23
N ASP A 12 -14.06 -6.01 13.18
CA ASP A 12 -12.73 -5.65 13.62
C ASP A 12 -11.77 -5.88 12.44
N ASP A 13 -11.69 -4.95 11.49
CA ASP A 13 -10.59 -4.96 10.51
C ASP A 13 -9.44 -4.15 11.09
N GLY A 14 -8.61 -4.85 11.86
CA GLY A 14 -7.37 -4.37 12.43
C GLY A 14 -6.43 -3.88 11.33
N GLY A 15 -6.55 -2.60 10.99
CA GLY A 15 -5.56 -1.85 10.23
C GLY A 15 -4.23 -1.86 10.98
N GLY A 16 -3.39 -2.86 10.69
CA GLY A 16 -2.12 -3.11 11.36
C GLY A 16 -1.27 -1.85 11.40
N GLY A 17 -1.21 -1.24 12.59
CA GLY A 17 -0.48 -0.01 12.86
C GLY A 17 0.99 -0.14 12.48
N CYS A 18 1.62 1.01 12.23
CA CYS A 18 3.07 1.08 12.28
C CYS A 18 3.54 0.51 13.62
N SER A 19 4.37 -0.55 13.62
CA SER A 19 5.01 -1.03 14.84
C SER A 19 5.77 0.12 15.46
N GLN A 20 5.21 0.64 16.55
CA GLN A 20 5.69 1.79 17.28
C GLN A 20 7.09 1.47 17.81
N LYS A 21 8.12 2.09 17.24
CA LYS A 21 9.40 2.39 17.91
C LYS A 21 10.23 3.25 16.95
N GLN A 22 9.97 4.55 16.95
CA GLN A 22 10.95 5.64 17.02
C GLN A 22 10.18 6.97 16.92
N LYS A 23 10.29 7.80 17.97
CA LYS A 23 9.65 9.11 18.13
C LYS A 23 10.32 10.17 17.24
N HIS A 24 10.38 9.94 15.93
CA HIS A 24 10.59 11.02 14.96
C HIS A 24 9.28 11.23 14.24
N SER A 25 8.79 12.48 14.24
CA SER A 25 7.53 12.90 13.65
C SER A 25 7.47 12.46 12.18
N VAL A 26 6.89 11.29 11.92
CA VAL A 26 6.72 10.76 10.56
C VAL A 26 5.90 11.78 9.79
N LYS A 27 6.44 12.28 8.67
CA LYS A 27 5.71 13.25 7.84
C LYS A 27 4.45 12.57 7.31
N LYS A 28 3.30 13.14 7.65
CA LYS A 28 1.99 12.79 7.06
C LYS A 28 1.76 13.78 5.92
N GLY A 29 1.76 13.29 4.69
CA GLY A 29 1.67 14.13 3.49
C GLY A 29 2.03 13.37 2.22
N PRO A 30 1.78 13.96 1.04
CA PRO A 30 2.12 13.35 -0.24
C PRO A 30 3.61 13.04 -0.33
N TRP A 31 3.97 12.00 -1.08
CA TRP A 31 5.37 11.68 -1.37
C TRP A 31 5.93 12.71 -2.35
N THR A 32 7.10 13.24 -2.03
CA THR A 32 7.83 14.14 -2.91
C THR A 32 8.75 13.39 -3.85
N VAL A 33 9.11 14.01 -4.98
CA VAL A 33 10.04 13.41 -5.95
C VAL A 33 11.41 13.11 -5.31
N ALA A 34 11.86 13.96 -4.37
CA ALA A 34 13.11 13.73 -3.63
C ALA A 34 13.03 12.48 -2.74
N GLU A 35 11.90 12.28 -2.03
CA GLU A 35 11.67 11.07 -1.24
C GLU A 35 11.61 9.81 -2.12
N ASP A 36 10.97 9.91 -3.29
CA ASP A 36 10.91 8.82 -4.25
C ASP A 36 12.31 8.48 -4.80
N ALA A 37 13.14 9.48 -5.09
CA ALA A 37 14.52 9.29 -5.54
C ALA A 37 15.37 8.56 -4.50
N ILE A 38 15.27 8.94 -3.23
CA ILE A 38 15.94 8.26 -2.12
C ILE A 38 15.50 6.79 -2.03
N LEU A 39 14.20 6.53 -2.11
CA LEU A 39 13.67 5.17 -2.04
C LEU A 39 14.10 4.32 -3.24
N MET A 40 14.13 4.90 -4.45
CA MET A 40 14.65 4.24 -5.65
C MET A 40 16.14 3.93 -5.55
N GLU A 41 16.95 4.87 -5.04
CA GLU A 41 18.39 4.65 -4.85
C GLU A 41 18.65 3.52 -3.85
N TYR A 42 17.92 3.50 -2.74
CA TYR A 42 17.99 2.43 -1.77
C TYR A 42 17.73 1.06 -2.42
N VAL A 43 16.63 0.93 -3.17
CA VAL A 43 16.27 -0.34 -3.81
C VAL A 43 17.28 -0.72 -4.89
N LYS A 44 17.81 0.25 -5.64
CA LYS A 44 18.87 0.00 -6.62
C LYS A 44 20.14 -0.56 -5.97
N LYS A 45 20.48 -0.08 -4.76
CA LYS A 45 21.72 -0.48 -4.06
C LYS A 45 21.56 -1.76 -3.22
N HIS A 46 20.41 -1.95 -2.57
CA HIS A 46 20.19 -3.01 -1.59
C HIS A 46 19.16 -4.07 -2.01
N GLY A 47 18.43 -3.84 -3.11
CA GLY A 47 17.31 -4.67 -3.53
C GLY A 47 15.98 -4.32 -2.86
N GLU A 48 14.91 -4.97 -3.30
CA GLU A 48 13.56 -4.81 -2.71
C GLU A 48 13.51 -5.50 -1.34
N GLY A 49 13.35 -4.74 -0.25
CA GLY A 49 13.26 -5.32 1.09
C GLY A 49 13.79 -4.41 2.18
N ASN A 50 13.86 -4.93 3.41
CA ASN A 50 14.44 -4.25 4.58
C ASN A 50 14.09 -2.75 4.73
N TRP A 51 12.81 -2.41 4.53
CA TRP A 51 12.31 -1.03 4.44
C TRP A 51 12.56 -0.18 5.70
N ASN A 52 12.78 -0.82 6.85
CA ASN A 52 13.15 -0.14 8.10
C ASN A 52 14.57 0.46 8.05
N ALA A 53 15.46 -0.12 7.24
CA ALA A 53 16.80 0.42 7.03
C ALA A 53 16.77 1.72 6.21
N VAL A 54 15.78 1.91 5.34
CA VAL A 54 15.62 3.15 4.55
C VAL A 54 15.48 4.37 5.45
N GLN A 55 14.60 4.30 6.45
CA GLN A 55 14.37 5.40 7.38
C GLN A 55 15.65 5.76 8.15
N LYS A 56 16.42 4.75 8.56
CA LYS A 56 17.62 4.92 9.41
C LYS A 56 18.84 5.39 8.63
N ASN A 57 19.09 4.81 7.45
CA ASN A 57 20.33 4.99 6.72
C ASN A 57 20.26 6.11 5.68
N TYR A 58 19.06 6.43 5.18
CA TYR A 58 18.86 7.38 4.08
C TYR A 58 18.13 8.66 4.51
N GLY A 59 17.96 8.86 5.82
CA GLY A 59 17.34 10.08 6.37
C GLY A 59 15.88 10.29 5.97
N LEU A 60 15.22 9.26 5.44
CA LEU A 60 13.86 9.37 4.97
C LEU A 60 12.90 9.47 6.16
N SER A 61 12.10 10.53 6.25
CA SER A 61 11.13 10.74 7.36
C SER A 61 9.84 9.91 7.21
N ARG A 62 9.93 8.72 6.61
CA ARG A 62 8.82 7.78 6.34
C ARG A 62 9.10 6.44 6.99
N CYS A 63 8.05 5.84 7.57
CA CYS A 63 8.18 4.52 8.18
C CYS A 63 8.34 3.42 7.12
N GLY A 64 8.98 2.31 7.48
CA GLY A 64 9.23 1.20 6.56
C GLY A 64 7.97 0.66 5.89
N LYS A 65 6.83 0.64 6.60
CA LYS A 65 5.52 0.28 6.00
C LYS A 65 5.13 1.21 4.86
N SER A 66 5.32 2.53 5.06
CA SER A 66 5.04 3.53 4.02
C SER A 66 5.99 3.38 2.84
N CYS A 67 7.28 3.14 3.07
CA CYS A 67 8.26 2.88 2.02
C CYS A 67 7.88 1.66 1.17
N ARG A 68 7.52 0.54 1.81
CA ARG A 68 7.04 -0.66 1.12
C ARG A 68 5.84 -0.36 0.22
N LEU A 69 4.84 0.34 0.77
CA LEU A 69 3.62 0.65 0.03
C LEU A 69 3.91 1.58 -1.15
N ARG A 70 4.76 2.60 -0.96
CA ARG A 70 5.15 3.52 -2.02
C ARG A 70 5.88 2.80 -3.15
N TRP A 71 6.80 1.91 -2.79
CA TRP A 71 7.52 1.10 -3.77
C TRP A 71 6.55 0.24 -4.59
N ALA A 72 5.76 -0.61 -3.90
CA ALA A 72 4.87 -1.58 -4.54
C ALA A 72 3.80 -0.93 -5.43
N ASN A 73 3.28 0.23 -5.03
CA ASN A 73 2.12 0.83 -5.69
C ASN A 73 2.47 1.96 -6.67
N HIS A 74 3.69 2.51 -6.66
CA HIS A 74 4.00 3.68 -7.48
C HIS A 74 5.36 3.65 -8.19
N LEU A 75 6.38 3.07 -7.56
CA LEU A 75 7.77 3.17 -8.05
C LEU A 75 8.29 1.90 -8.71
N ARG A 76 7.69 0.74 -8.44
CA ARG A 76 8.14 -0.53 -9.03
C ARG A 76 8.09 -0.46 -10.56
N PRO A 77 9.17 -0.79 -11.28
CA PRO A 77 9.25 -0.60 -12.74
C PRO A 77 8.23 -1.46 -13.51
N ASN A 78 7.87 -2.64 -12.99
CA ASN A 78 6.90 -3.54 -13.62
C ASN A 78 5.44 -3.20 -13.31
N LEU A 79 5.17 -2.03 -12.73
CA LEU A 79 3.81 -1.61 -12.43
C LEU A 79 3.17 -0.97 -13.67
N LYS A 80 2.13 -1.61 -14.21
CA LYS A 80 1.30 -1.02 -15.27
C LYS A 80 0.50 0.17 -14.72
N LYS A 81 0.71 1.35 -15.32
CA LYS A 81 -0.02 2.60 -15.01
C LYS A 81 -1.01 3.00 -16.10
N SER A 82 -1.12 2.21 -17.16
CA SER A 82 -2.07 2.42 -18.24
C SER A 82 -3.48 2.03 -17.82
N SER A 83 -4.48 2.56 -18.53
CA SER A 83 -5.86 2.07 -18.43
C SER A 83 -5.92 0.56 -18.70
N PHE A 84 -6.91 -0.10 -18.09
CA PHE A 84 -7.19 -1.50 -18.38
C PHE A 84 -7.68 -1.66 -19.83
N SER A 85 -7.27 -2.74 -20.47
CA SER A 85 -7.89 -3.19 -21.71
C SER A 85 -9.29 -3.76 -21.43
N PRO A 86 -10.20 -3.76 -22.43
CA PRO A 86 -11.54 -4.37 -22.26
C PRO A 86 -11.49 -5.83 -21.77
N GLN A 87 -10.45 -6.57 -22.15
CA GLN A 87 -10.21 -7.93 -21.70
C GLN A 87 -9.84 -7.99 -20.21
N GLU A 88 -8.96 -7.09 -19.75
CA GLU A 88 -8.60 -6.95 -18.34
C GLU A 88 -9.81 -6.52 -17.50
N GLU A 89 -10.65 -5.60 -17.99
CA GLU A 89 -11.89 -5.18 -17.33
C GLU A 89 -12.86 -6.35 -17.14
N ASN A 90 -13.10 -7.13 -18.19
CA ASN A 90 -13.94 -8.33 -18.11
C ASN A 90 -13.39 -9.36 -17.11
N LEU A 91 -12.07 -9.54 -17.08
CA LEU A 91 -11.42 -10.42 -16.12
C LEU A 91 -11.59 -9.91 -14.69
N ILE A 92 -11.47 -8.61 -14.44
CA ILE A 92 -11.69 -8.00 -13.12
C ILE A 92 -13.12 -8.26 -12.64
N ILE A 93 -14.11 -8.04 -13.50
CA ILE A 93 -15.53 -8.28 -13.19
C ILE A 93 -15.76 -9.77 -12.87
N HIS A 94 -15.22 -10.67 -13.69
CA HIS A 94 -15.34 -12.11 -13.46
C HIS A 94 -14.71 -12.55 -12.13
N LEU A 95 -13.50 -12.08 -11.86
CA LEU A 95 -12.78 -12.40 -10.63
C LEU A 95 -13.47 -11.82 -9.40
N HIS A 96 -14.03 -10.61 -9.49
CA HIS A 96 -14.81 -9.97 -8.44
C HIS A 96 -16.11 -10.73 -8.16
N SER A 97 -16.83 -11.16 -9.20
CA SER A 97 -18.01 -12.02 -9.05
C SER A 97 -17.69 -13.31 -8.30
N LYS A 98 -16.53 -13.92 -8.58
CA LYS A 98 -16.09 -15.18 -7.94
C LYS A 98 -15.56 -15.02 -6.52
N HIS A 99 -14.84 -13.93 -6.22
CA HIS A 99 -14.11 -13.77 -4.96
C HIS A 99 -14.66 -12.67 -4.04
N GLY A 100 -15.57 -11.82 -4.53
CA GLY A 100 -16.05 -10.62 -3.86
C GLY A 100 -14.95 -9.57 -3.70
N ASN A 101 -15.05 -8.76 -2.65
CA ASN A 101 -14.10 -7.67 -2.33
C ASN A 101 -12.74 -8.16 -1.79
N LYS A 102 -12.13 -9.18 -2.41
CA LYS A 102 -10.83 -9.75 -2.04
C LYS A 102 -9.73 -9.28 -2.99
N TRP A 103 -9.56 -7.96 -3.10
CA TRP A 103 -8.63 -7.32 -4.04
C TRP A 103 -7.20 -7.85 -3.97
N ALA A 104 -6.66 -8.05 -2.76
CA ALA A 104 -5.31 -8.61 -2.61
C ALA A 104 -5.17 -9.99 -3.26
N ARG A 105 -6.21 -10.83 -3.18
CA ARG A 105 -6.24 -12.17 -3.79
C ARG A 105 -6.38 -12.10 -5.31
N MET A 106 -7.12 -11.12 -5.82
CA MET A 106 -7.27 -10.90 -7.27
C MET A 106 -6.01 -10.33 -7.92
N ALA A 107 -5.22 -9.56 -7.15
CA ALA A 107 -3.97 -8.93 -7.58
C ALA A 107 -2.71 -9.79 -7.29
N SER A 108 -2.89 -11.03 -6.84
CA SER A 108 -1.81 -11.98 -6.54
C SER A 108 -1.36 -12.75 -7.77
#